data_AF-A0A6N7R6B9-F1
#
_entry.id   AF-A0A6N7R6B9-F1
#
_cell.length_a   1.000
_cell.length_b   1.000
_cell.length_c   1.000
_cell.angle_alpha   90.00
_cell.angle_beta   90.00
_cell.angle_gamma   90.00
#
_symmetry.space_group_name_H-M   'P 1'
#
loop_
_entity.id
_entity.type
_entity.pdbx_description
1 polymer ?
#
loop_
_entity_poly.entity_id
_entity_poly.type
_entity_poly.pdbx_seq_one_letter_code
_entity_poly.pdbx_strand_id
1 'polypeptide(L)'
;MDHFDSQVKSHLKNHLDKNVYFSIDNKEKVTQSLFKKRRHPFIITGLTTFIFSLVLILAISFPFWIQSENNIILEQSASPFSELNISVKEIIPEGFFKQKEQESEEIHTIENNKNDIDHNVSKHNENTSIEDNKDSNAEDSNNQVNQNETVDEETFIQLVKKYNNMGDYLTENMTFEESLTPEDGPDSITSFESKTFSSKKEYYDYLSTFMTYDLAKDLWDYRLVEYNNKLGVIPMDGHISFLLDQPYTIERLSETEYFINQEHSSDLYGAINLTIYFTFQEDQWLISKIEKG
;
A
#
# COMPACT_ATOMS: atom_id res chain seq x y z
N MET A 1 37.48 -32.17 12.34
CA MET A 1 36.90 -31.19 11.39
C MET A 1 37.05 -29.74 11.88
N ASP A 2 37.46 -29.49 13.13
CA ASP A 2 37.48 -28.14 13.70
C ASP A 2 38.63 -27.22 13.25
N HIS A 3 39.71 -27.77 12.69
CA HIS A 3 40.86 -26.95 12.28
C HIS A 3 40.66 -26.17 10.98
N PHE A 4 39.88 -26.71 10.05
CA PHE A 4 39.59 -26.05 8.77
C PHE A 4 38.76 -24.76 8.98
N ASP A 5 37.84 -24.82 9.92
CA ASP A 5 36.92 -23.72 10.21
C ASP A 5 37.63 -22.53 10.90
N SER A 6 38.68 -22.79 11.68
CA SER A 6 39.46 -21.74 12.35
C SER A 6 40.31 -20.91 11.37
N GLN A 7 40.96 -21.56 10.40
CA GLN A 7 41.77 -20.85 9.39
C GLN A 7 40.92 -20.00 8.46
N VAL A 8 39.76 -20.51 8.02
CA VAL A 8 38.82 -19.76 7.18
C VAL A 8 38.27 -18.55 7.93
N LYS A 9 37.85 -18.73 9.20
CA LYS A 9 37.37 -17.62 10.05
C LYS A 9 38.44 -16.53 10.25
N SER A 10 39.69 -16.93 10.47
CA SER A 10 40.82 -16.00 10.60
C SER A 10 41.03 -15.20 9.31
N HIS A 11 41.05 -15.85 8.15
CA HIS A 11 41.24 -15.18 6.87
C HIS A 11 40.09 -14.22 6.53
N LEU A 12 38.84 -14.63 6.78
CA LEU A 12 37.66 -13.79 6.55
C LEU A 12 37.69 -12.54 7.43
N LYS A 13 38.01 -12.71 8.73
CA LYS A 13 38.09 -11.59 9.68
C LYS A 13 39.14 -10.58 9.24
N ASN A 14 40.33 -11.07 8.86
CA ASN A 14 41.42 -10.19 8.43
C ASN A 14 41.09 -9.45 7.12
N HIS A 15 40.36 -10.09 6.21
CA HIS A 15 39.90 -9.45 4.96
C HIS A 15 38.82 -8.39 5.20
N LEU A 16 37.91 -8.62 6.17
CA LEU A 16 36.88 -7.66 6.57
C LEU A 16 37.47 -6.45 7.30
N ASP A 17 38.38 -6.68 8.24
CA ASP A 17 39.02 -5.60 9.00
C ASP A 17 39.89 -4.68 8.12
N LYS A 18 40.45 -5.20 7.02
CA LYS A 18 41.31 -4.44 6.11
C LYS A 18 40.54 -3.63 5.04
N ASN A 19 39.39 -4.12 4.60
CA ASN A 19 38.67 -3.54 3.45
C ASN A 19 37.35 -2.87 3.81
N VAL A 20 36.83 -3.07 5.02
CA VAL A 20 35.55 -2.50 5.44
C VAL A 20 35.75 -1.61 6.66
N TYR A 21 35.72 -0.30 6.45
CA TYR A 21 35.80 0.68 7.53
C TYR A 21 34.44 0.79 8.22
N PHE A 22 34.17 -0.08 9.17
CA PHE A 22 32.98 0.07 10.02
C PHE A 22 33.18 1.26 10.96
N SER A 23 32.28 2.25 10.88
CA SER A 23 32.20 3.28 11.91
C SER A 23 31.93 2.63 13.27
N ILE A 24 32.38 3.28 14.34
CA ILE A 24 32.20 2.80 15.73
C ILE A 24 30.71 2.53 16.01
N ASP A 25 29.83 3.41 15.53
CA ASP A 25 28.38 3.27 15.64
C ASP A 25 27.83 2.03 14.93
N ASN A 26 28.37 1.68 13.76
CA ASN A 26 27.94 0.49 13.02
C ASN A 26 28.41 -0.80 13.71
N LYS A 27 29.58 -0.80 14.36
CA LYS A 27 30.03 -1.94 15.17
C LYS A 27 29.13 -2.17 16.37
N GLU A 28 28.64 -1.10 17.00
CA GLU A 28 27.75 -1.17 18.15
C GLU A 28 26.35 -1.68 17.76
N LYS A 29 25.80 -1.21 16.62
CA LYS A 29 24.52 -1.72 16.09
C LYS A 29 24.57 -3.20 15.70
N VAL A 30 25.66 -3.65 15.06
CA VAL A 30 25.82 -5.06 14.67
C VAL A 30 26.02 -5.96 15.89
N THR A 31 26.76 -5.52 16.90
CA THR A 31 26.89 -6.30 18.15
C THR A 31 25.56 -6.35 18.91
N GLN A 32 24.82 -5.25 19.01
CA GLN A 32 23.50 -5.25 19.64
C GLN A 32 22.48 -6.16 18.91
N SER A 33 22.50 -6.22 17.57
CA SER A 33 21.58 -7.09 16.81
C SER A 33 21.89 -8.58 16.98
N LEU A 34 23.17 -8.95 17.13
CA LEU A 34 23.60 -10.32 17.41
C LEU A 34 23.18 -10.80 18.81
N PHE A 35 23.17 -9.91 19.82
CA PHE A 35 22.74 -10.26 21.17
C PHE A 35 21.21 -10.22 21.36
N LYS A 36 20.46 -9.45 20.55
CA LYS A 36 18.98 -9.37 20.65
C LYS A 36 18.26 -10.65 20.22
N LYS A 37 18.92 -11.55 19.47
CA LYS A 37 18.32 -12.80 18.94
C LYS A 37 18.41 -14.02 19.88
N ARG A 38 18.95 -13.87 21.09
CA ARG A 38 18.95 -14.93 22.13
C ARG A 38 17.92 -14.65 23.22
N ARG A 39 16.63 -14.56 22.88
CA ARG A 39 15.57 -14.63 23.90
C ARG A 39 15.24 -16.09 24.23
N HIS A 40 15.68 -16.46 25.44
CA HIS A 40 15.36 -17.63 26.27
C HIS A 40 14.54 -18.79 25.64
N PRO A 41 15.19 -19.87 25.15
CA PRO A 41 14.49 -21.10 24.78
C PRO A 41 13.75 -21.78 25.96
N PHE A 42 14.07 -21.38 27.19
CA PHE A 42 13.47 -21.93 28.41
C PHE A 42 12.02 -21.49 28.67
N ILE A 43 11.59 -20.33 28.16
CA ILE A 43 10.22 -19.85 28.40
C ILE A 43 9.22 -20.59 27.48
N ILE A 44 9.61 -20.87 26.24
CA ILE A 44 8.75 -21.55 25.26
C ILE A 44 8.54 -23.04 25.64
N THR A 45 9.57 -23.71 26.18
CA THR A 45 9.45 -25.10 26.65
C THR A 45 8.59 -25.24 27.92
N GLY A 46 8.56 -24.21 28.78
CA GLY A 46 7.66 -24.19 29.94
C GLY A 46 6.18 -24.09 29.55
N LEU A 47 5.86 -23.29 28.51
CA LEU A 47 4.47 -23.07 28.13
C LEU A 47 3.82 -24.28 27.45
N THR A 48 4.59 -25.02 26.62
CA THR A 48 4.06 -26.20 25.90
C THR A 48 3.78 -27.38 26.83
N THR A 49 4.62 -27.56 27.87
CA THR A 49 4.41 -28.63 28.86
C THR A 49 3.20 -28.37 29.77
N PHE A 50 2.89 -27.10 30.05
CA PHE A 50 1.70 -26.71 30.83
C PHE A 50 0.38 -26.92 30.05
N ILE A 51 0.37 -26.67 28.73
CA ILE A 51 -0.81 -26.92 27.89
C ILE A 51 -1.11 -28.42 27.81
N PHE A 52 -0.07 -29.26 27.64
CA PHE A 52 -0.25 -30.71 27.58
C PHE A 52 -0.77 -31.30 28.90
N SER A 53 -0.32 -30.80 30.06
CA SER A 53 -0.84 -31.27 31.35
C SER A 53 -2.29 -30.86 31.57
N LEU A 54 -2.70 -29.66 31.14
CA LEU A 54 -4.08 -29.19 31.24
C LEU A 54 -5.05 -30.03 30.38
N VAL A 55 -4.66 -30.37 29.15
CA VAL A 55 -5.46 -31.22 28.26
C VAL A 55 -5.61 -32.63 28.84
N LEU A 56 -4.55 -33.19 29.43
CA LEU A 56 -4.60 -34.51 30.05
C LEU A 56 -5.53 -34.53 31.28
N ILE A 57 -5.51 -33.46 32.10
CA ILE A 57 -6.42 -33.31 33.23
C ILE A 57 -7.87 -33.21 32.75
N LEU A 58 -8.14 -32.42 31.71
CA LEU A 58 -9.50 -32.32 31.13
C LEU A 58 -9.98 -33.66 30.57
N ALA A 59 -9.13 -34.41 29.87
CA ALA A 59 -9.50 -35.72 29.32
C ALA A 59 -9.83 -36.77 30.41
N ILE A 60 -9.14 -36.74 31.55
CA ILE A 60 -9.42 -37.64 32.69
C ILE A 60 -10.65 -37.17 33.48
N SER A 61 -10.96 -35.87 33.46
CA SER A 61 -12.08 -35.26 34.20
C SER A 61 -13.44 -35.45 33.53
N PHE A 62 -13.50 -35.99 32.30
CA PHE A 62 -14.75 -36.32 31.61
C PHE A 62 -15.04 -37.84 31.64
N PRO A 63 -15.41 -38.45 32.78
CA PRO A 63 -16.19 -39.66 32.71
C PRO A 63 -17.67 -39.27 32.57
N PHE A 64 -18.36 -39.98 31.68
CA PHE A 64 -19.72 -40.45 31.95
C PHE A 64 -20.92 -39.51 31.69
N TRP A 65 -21.05 -38.89 30.51
CA TRP A 65 -22.35 -38.30 30.09
C TRP A 65 -22.71 -38.47 28.61
N ILE A 66 -22.25 -39.54 27.95
CA ILE A 66 -22.76 -39.94 26.63
C ILE A 66 -23.48 -41.28 26.77
N GLN A 67 -24.63 -41.23 27.45
CA GLN A 67 -25.68 -42.22 27.24
C GLN A 67 -27.03 -41.54 27.49
N SER A 68 -27.45 -40.76 26.49
CA SER A 68 -28.84 -40.33 26.37
C SER A 68 -29.30 -40.68 24.97
N GLU A 69 -30.18 -41.66 24.93
CA GLU A 69 -30.99 -42.10 23.81
C GLU A 69 -31.60 -40.92 23.06
N ASN A 70 -31.60 -41.00 21.73
CA ASN A 70 -32.60 -40.32 20.90
C ASN A 70 -32.77 -41.10 19.59
N ASN A 71 -33.76 -41.99 19.60
CA ASN A 71 -34.41 -42.50 18.40
C ASN A 71 -35.12 -41.33 17.71
N ILE A 72 -34.50 -40.74 16.69
CA ILE A 72 -35.18 -39.81 15.79
C ILE A 72 -35.59 -40.60 14.56
N ILE A 73 -36.89 -40.88 14.47
CA ILE A 73 -37.55 -41.41 13.28
C ILE A 73 -37.55 -40.28 12.24
N LEU A 74 -36.81 -40.47 11.15
CA LEU A 74 -36.83 -39.62 9.97
C LEU A 74 -38.07 -39.97 9.13
N GLU A 75 -39.14 -39.20 9.32
CA GLU A 75 -40.28 -39.18 8.40
C GLU A 75 -39.90 -38.34 7.17
N GLN A 76 -39.61 -39.02 6.06
CA GLN A 76 -39.50 -38.40 4.73
C GLN A 76 -40.89 -37.94 4.29
N SER A 77 -41.18 -36.64 4.41
CA SER A 77 -42.26 -36.03 3.65
C SER A 77 -41.75 -35.60 2.28
N ALA A 78 -42.43 -36.08 1.25
CA ALA A 78 -42.16 -35.75 -0.14
C ALA A 78 -42.42 -34.27 -0.39
N SER A 79 -41.41 -33.56 -0.90
CA SER A 79 -41.54 -32.20 -1.42
C SER A 79 -42.35 -32.22 -2.72
N PRO A 80 -43.44 -31.46 -2.85
CA PRO A 80 -44.03 -31.17 -4.14
C PRO A 80 -43.31 -29.96 -4.73
N PHE A 81 -42.53 -30.19 -5.79
CA PHE A 81 -42.13 -29.14 -6.71
C PHE A 81 -43.39 -28.41 -7.18
N SER A 82 -43.54 -27.16 -6.76
CA SER A 82 -44.51 -26.22 -7.32
C SER A 82 -43.74 -25.29 -8.25
N GLU A 83 -43.94 -25.50 -9.55
CA GLU A 83 -43.53 -24.60 -10.62
C GLU A 83 -44.20 -23.23 -10.41
N LEU A 84 -43.40 -22.22 -10.06
CA LEU A 84 -43.87 -20.84 -10.02
C LEU A 84 -43.49 -20.16 -11.34
N ASN A 85 -44.36 -20.28 -12.34
CA ASN A 85 -44.35 -19.47 -13.55
C ASN A 85 -44.75 -18.03 -13.18
N ILE A 86 -43.79 -17.18 -12.82
CA ILE A 86 -44.00 -15.72 -12.78
C ILE A 86 -43.59 -15.15 -14.14
N SER A 87 -44.60 -14.76 -14.90
CA SER A 87 -44.49 -13.86 -16.04
C SER A 87 -43.98 -12.50 -15.53
N VAL A 88 -42.71 -12.22 -15.78
CA VAL A 88 -42.10 -10.90 -15.56
C VAL A 88 -42.66 -9.97 -16.64
N LYS A 89 -43.72 -9.24 -16.29
CA LYS A 89 -44.19 -8.12 -17.07
C LYS A 89 -43.32 -6.91 -16.73
N GLU A 90 -42.49 -6.59 -17.69
CA GLU A 90 -41.71 -5.37 -17.87
C GLU A 90 -42.46 -4.12 -17.37
N ILE A 91 -41.96 -3.51 -16.30
CA ILE A 91 -42.28 -2.14 -15.90
C ILE A 91 -40.93 -1.45 -15.74
N ILE A 92 -40.48 -0.83 -16.82
CA ILE A 92 -39.40 0.15 -16.82
C ILE A 92 -40.03 1.49 -16.41
N PRO A 93 -39.72 2.06 -15.24
CA PRO A 93 -40.01 3.46 -15.01
C PRO A 93 -39.00 4.31 -15.79
N GLU A 94 -39.40 4.73 -16.99
CA GLU A 94 -38.83 5.90 -17.66
C GLU A 94 -39.02 7.12 -16.76
N GLY A 95 -37.92 7.68 -16.23
CA GLY A 95 -37.98 8.99 -15.57
C GLY A 95 -36.99 9.20 -14.44
N PHE A 96 -35.69 8.97 -14.67
CA PHE A 96 -34.66 9.39 -13.71
C PHE A 96 -33.38 9.88 -14.40
N PHE A 97 -33.51 10.72 -15.42
CA PHE A 97 -32.44 11.64 -15.82
C PHE A 97 -33.07 12.96 -16.25
N LYS A 98 -33.25 13.88 -15.29
CA LYS A 98 -33.46 15.30 -15.58
C LYS A 98 -32.24 16.06 -15.10
N GLN A 99 -31.56 16.62 -16.11
CA GLN A 99 -30.63 17.74 -16.09
C GLN A 99 -30.60 18.54 -14.79
N LYS A 100 -29.37 18.74 -14.28
CA LYS A 100 -29.00 19.98 -13.64
C LYS A 100 -27.70 20.48 -14.28
N GLU A 101 -27.89 21.09 -15.44
CA GLU A 101 -26.93 21.96 -16.11
C GLU A 101 -27.52 23.37 -16.02
N GLN A 102 -26.78 24.26 -15.36
CA GLN A 102 -26.93 25.72 -15.16
C GLN A 102 -26.55 26.03 -13.70
N GLU A 103 -25.83 27.07 -13.33
CA GLU A 103 -25.13 28.17 -14.00
C GLU A 103 -24.68 29.04 -12.82
N SER A 104 -23.39 29.34 -12.70
CA SER A 104 -22.94 30.53 -11.97
C SER A 104 -21.54 30.88 -12.46
N GLU A 105 -21.52 31.56 -13.59
CA GLU A 105 -20.49 32.53 -13.93
C GLU A 105 -20.50 33.62 -12.85
N GLU A 106 -19.40 33.80 -12.14
CA GLU A 106 -19.11 35.07 -11.47
C GLU A 106 -17.82 35.63 -12.08
N ILE A 107 -18.03 36.56 -13.01
CA ILE A 107 -17.03 37.32 -13.72
C ILE A 107 -16.48 38.38 -12.77
N HIS A 108 -15.22 38.23 -12.34
CA HIS A 108 -14.44 39.34 -11.80
C HIS A 108 -13.65 40.02 -12.94
N THR A 109 -14.23 41.10 -13.44
CA THR A 109 -13.57 42.08 -14.31
C THR A 109 -12.54 42.87 -13.49
N ILE A 110 -11.25 42.79 -13.87
CA ILE A 110 -10.27 43.84 -13.55
C ILE A 110 -9.75 44.40 -14.87
N GLU A 111 -10.15 45.63 -15.12
CA GLU A 111 -9.75 46.49 -16.21
C GLU A 111 -8.29 46.97 -16.07
N ASN A 112 -7.65 47.04 -17.24
CA ASN A 112 -6.73 48.10 -17.68
C ASN A 112 -5.40 48.31 -16.94
N ASN A 113 -4.32 47.86 -17.58
CA ASN A 113 -3.25 48.82 -17.87
C ASN A 113 -2.55 48.52 -19.21
N LYS A 114 -2.88 49.33 -20.21
CA LYS A 114 -2.27 49.39 -21.52
C LYS A 114 -1.25 50.52 -21.48
N ASN A 115 0.03 50.19 -21.54
CA ASN A 115 1.06 51.15 -21.89
C ASN A 115 1.80 50.63 -23.13
N ASP A 116 1.56 51.37 -24.20
CA ASP A 116 2.26 51.34 -25.46
C ASP A 116 3.76 51.63 -25.25
N ILE A 117 4.65 50.84 -25.85
CA ILE A 117 5.91 51.34 -26.39
C ILE A 117 6.18 50.66 -27.74
N ASP A 118 6.15 51.51 -28.75
CA ASP A 118 6.52 51.31 -30.14
C ASP A 118 8.01 51.04 -30.37
N HIS A 119 8.29 50.46 -31.56
CA HIS A 119 9.53 50.50 -32.33
C HIS A 119 10.75 49.76 -31.74
N ASN A 120 11.53 48.97 -32.49
CA ASN A 120 12.11 49.35 -33.77
C ASN A 120 12.67 48.12 -34.54
N VAL A 121 12.65 48.27 -35.84
CA VAL A 121 13.19 47.40 -36.90
C VAL A 121 14.73 47.35 -36.86
N SER A 122 15.34 46.19 -37.07
CA SER A 122 16.52 46.10 -37.95
C SER A 122 16.76 44.69 -38.49
N LYS A 123 16.81 44.61 -39.82
CA LYS A 123 17.37 43.52 -40.64
C LYS A 123 18.91 43.57 -40.59
N HIS A 124 19.52 42.59 -41.28
CA HIS A 124 20.94 42.40 -41.67
C HIS A 124 21.82 41.61 -40.69
N ASN A 125 22.74 40.73 -41.09
CA ASN A 125 23.08 40.09 -42.37
C ASN A 125 24.08 38.94 -42.10
N GLU A 126 24.14 37.99 -43.03
CA GLU A 126 25.31 37.24 -43.55
C GLU A 126 26.49 36.78 -42.67
N ASN A 127 26.79 35.48 -42.84
CA ASN A 127 28.09 34.84 -43.11
C ASN A 127 29.33 35.29 -42.32
N THR A 128 29.98 34.33 -41.64
CA THR A 128 31.43 34.07 -41.83
C THR A 128 31.75 32.62 -41.46
N SER A 129 32.27 31.88 -42.44
CA SER A 129 32.98 30.61 -42.36
C SER A 129 34.47 30.81 -42.04
N ILE A 130 35.20 29.70 -41.77
CA ILE A 130 36.67 29.54 -41.66
C ILE A 130 37.15 29.66 -40.19
N GLU A 131 37.99 28.81 -39.58
CA GLU A 131 39.04 27.91 -40.05
C GLU A 131 39.34 26.80 -39.02
N ASP A 132 40.04 25.78 -39.50
CA ASP A 132 40.68 24.67 -38.81
C ASP A 132 41.44 25.03 -37.51
N ASN A 133 41.37 24.13 -36.52
CA ASN A 133 42.53 23.86 -35.69
C ASN A 133 42.59 22.38 -35.27
N LYS A 134 43.73 21.78 -35.64
CA LYS A 134 44.13 20.38 -35.50
C LYS A 134 45.35 20.35 -34.56
N ASP A 135 45.50 19.24 -33.84
CA ASP A 135 46.59 18.88 -32.91
C ASP A 135 46.52 19.58 -31.53
N SER A 136 46.68 18.93 -30.37
CA SER A 136 47.19 17.60 -30.03
C SER A 136 46.98 17.31 -28.53
N ASN A 137 46.73 16.04 -28.20
CA ASN A 137 47.08 15.32 -26.96
C ASN A 137 47.14 16.07 -25.61
N ALA A 138 46.23 15.69 -24.72
CA ALA A 138 46.61 15.18 -23.40
C ALA A 138 45.52 14.23 -22.90
N GLU A 139 45.93 12.99 -22.62
CA GLU A 139 45.17 12.02 -21.85
C GLU A 139 44.81 12.63 -20.51
N ASP A 140 43.54 13.00 -20.33
CA ASP A 140 43.00 13.19 -19.00
C ASP A 140 41.83 12.24 -18.83
N SER A 141 42.02 11.32 -17.88
CA SER A 141 41.10 10.23 -17.56
C SER A 141 39.77 10.82 -17.12
N ASN A 142 38.89 11.01 -18.10
CA ASN A 142 37.48 11.28 -17.88
C ASN A 142 36.85 9.98 -17.35
N ASN A 143 37.05 9.75 -16.06
CA ASN A 143 36.38 8.71 -15.30
C ASN A 143 34.92 9.17 -15.17
N GLN A 144 34.15 8.99 -16.25
CA GLN A 144 32.70 8.99 -16.23
C GLN A 144 32.28 7.84 -15.33
N VAL A 145 32.23 8.15 -14.03
CA VAL A 145 31.50 7.39 -13.04
C VAL A 145 30.04 7.54 -13.43
N ASN A 146 29.60 6.66 -14.32
CA ASN A 146 28.21 6.40 -14.63
C ASN A 146 27.60 5.73 -13.40
N GLN A 147 27.44 6.51 -12.33
CA GLN A 147 26.61 6.17 -11.18
C GLN A 147 25.17 6.34 -11.64
N ASN A 148 24.69 5.39 -12.43
CA ASN A 148 23.28 5.03 -12.38
C ASN A 148 23.06 4.53 -10.95
N GLU A 149 22.72 5.45 -10.05
CA GLU A 149 22.34 5.15 -8.69
C GLU A 149 21.04 4.34 -8.80
N THR A 150 21.20 3.03 -8.82
CA THR A 150 20.08 2.10 -8.88
C THR A 150 19.34 2.25 -7.57
N VAL A 151 18.14 2.82 -7.64
CA VAL A 151 17.22 2.91 -6.50
C VAL A 151 17.11 1.52 -5.87
N ASP A 152 17.30 1.46 -4.55
CA ASP A 152 17.22 0.21 -3.81
C ASP A 152 15.79 -0.34 -3.87
N GLU A 153 15.63 -1.53 -4.43
CA GLU A 153 14.36 -2.25 -4.58
C GLU A 153 13.61 -2.35 -3.24
N GLU A 154 14.33 -2.48 -2.12
CA GLU A 154 13.74 -2.52 -0.78
C GLU A 154 12.90 -1.27 -0.47
N THR A 155 13.23 -0.11 -1.07
CA THR A 155 12.44 1.12 -0.94
C THR A 155 11.02 0.93 -1.45
N PHE A 156 10.86 0.37 -2.66
CA PHE A 156 9.54 0.12 -3.24
C PHE A 156 8.78 -0.95 -2.47
N ILE A 157 9.48 -2.00 -2.03
CA ILE A 157 8.88 -3.05 -1.20
C ILE A 157 8.37 -2.52 0.15
N GLN A 158 9.06 -1.54 0.76
CA GLN A 158 8.56 -0.87 1.97
C GLN A 158 7.29 -0.06 1.71
N LEU A 159 7.20 0.64 0.57
CA LEU A 159 5.99 1.37 0.18
C LEU A 159 4.82 0.40 -0.07
N VAL A 160 5.06 -0.71 -0.77
CA VAL A 160 4.05 -1.75 -1.01
C VAL A 160 3.58 -2.39 0.31
N LYS A 161 4.49 -2.64 1.26
CA LYS A 161 4.11 -3.07 2.61
C LYS A 161 3.17 -2.06 3.27
N LYS A 162 3.46 -0.76 3.22
CA LYS A 162 2.56 0.27 3.77
C LYS A 162 1.20 0.27 3.08
N TYR A 163 1.17 0.13 1.75
CA TYR A 163 -0.07 -0.02 0.98
C TYR A 163 -0.90 -1.22 1.45
N ASN A 164 -0.32 -2.41 1.53
CA ASN A 164 -1.04 -3.61 1.98
C ASN A 164 -1.66 -3.46 3.37
N ASN A 165 -0.97 -2.76 4.29
CA ASN A 165 -1.40 -2.59 5.68
C ASN A 165 -2.25 -1.32 5.90
N MET A 166 -2.59 -0.57 4.85
CA MET A 166 -3.30 0.72 5.03
C MET A 166 -4.73 0.54 5.60
N GLY A 167 -5.37 -0.57 5.27
CA GLY A 167 -6.70 -0.93 5.78
C GLY A 167 -6.66 -1.36 7.25
N ASP A 168 -5.64 -2.12 7.63
CA ASP A 168 -5.45 -2.60 9.00
C ASP A 168 -5.28 -1.45 9.98
N TYR A 169 -4.56 -0.40 9.57
CA TYR A 169 -4.38 0.79 10.39
C TYR A 169 -5.71 1.48 10.72
N LEU A 170 -6.68 1.47 9.80
CA LEU A 170 -8.01 1.98 10.09
C LEU A 170 -8.80 1.01 10.96
N THR A 171 -8.86 -0.28 10.61
CA THR A 171 -9.72 -1.29 11.27
C THR A 171 -9.31 -1.58 12.72
N GLU A 172 -8.01 -1.66 13.01
CA GLU A 172 -7.51 -1.83 14.38
C GLU A 172 -7.90 -0.66 15.30
N ASN A 173 -8.14 0.50 14.70
CA ASN A 173 -8.47 1.73 15.40
C ASN A 173 -9.95 2.12 15.28
N MET A 174 -10.85 1.20 14.93
CA MET A 174 -12.29 1.50 14.94
C MET A 174 -12.96 1.19 16.29
N THR A 175 -14.03 1.89 16.60
CA THR A 175 -15.02 1.52 17.64
C THR A 175 -16.24 0.89 16.98
N PHE A 176 -16.45 -0.42 17.20
CA PHE A 176 -17.59 -1.15 16.64
C PHE A 176 -18.93 -0.81 17.31
N GLU A 177 -18.89 -0.14 18.46
CA GLU A 177 -20.06 0.16 19.29
C GLU A 177 -20.81 1.42 18.83
N GLU A 178 -20.16 2.30 18.04
CA GLU A 178 -20.70 3.60 17.65
C GLU A 178 -20.93 3.62 16.14
N SER A 179 -22.17 3.32 15.73
CA SER A 179 -22.60 3.52 14.35
C SER A 179 -22.91 4.99 14.15
N LEU A 180 -22.16 5.66 13.28
CA LEU A 180 -22.50 6.99 12.82
C LEU A 180 -23.54 6.84 11.71
N THR A 181 -24.80 7.08 12.06
CA THR A 181 -25.89 7.22 11.07
C THR A 181 -26.21 8.70 10.91
N PRO A 182 -26.24 9.24 9.68
CA PRO A 182 -26.83 10.54 9.44
C PRO A 182 -28.29 10.48 9.90
N GLU A 183 -28.65 11.30 10.89
CA GLU A 183 -29.89 11.16 11.67
C GLU A 183 -31.18 11.32 10.84
N ASP A 184 -31.09 11.79 9.59
CA ASP A 184 -32.25 12.25 8.79
C ASP A 184 -32.34 11.72 7.35
N GLY A 185 -31.64 10.63 6.99
CA GLY A 185 -31.62 10.10 5.61
C GLY A 185 -32.26 8.71 5.45
N PRO A 186 -33.06 8.44 4.40
CA PRO A 186 -33.53 7.08 4.07
C PRO A 186 -32.40 6.11 3.67
N ASP A 187 -31.18 6.62 3.48
CA ASP A 187 -29.96 5.89 3.13
C ASP A 187 -28.92 5.99 4.25
N SER A 188 -29.28 5.61 5.49
CA SER A 188 -28.34 5.61 6.61
C SER A 188 -27.21 4.59 6.35
N ILE A 189 -26.07 5.05 5.84
CA ILE A 189 -24.87 4.22 5.67
C ILE A 189 -24.29 3.95 7.06
N THR A 190 -24.25 2.67 7.45
CA THR A 190 -23.56 2.24 8.66
C THR A 190 -22.07 2.51 8.51
N SER A 191 -21.50 3.32 9.40
CA SER A 191 -20.06 3.59 9.46
C SER A 191 -19.56 3.49 10.90
N PHE A 192 -18.30 3.10 11.07
CA PHE A 192 -17.65 2.96 12.37
C PHE A 192 -16.71 4.12 12.63
N GLU A 193 -16.79 4.71 13.82
CA GLU A 193 -15.90 5.81 14.18
C GLU A 193 -14.43 5.37 14.26
N SER A 194 -13.56 6.20 13.69
CA SER A 194 -12.11 6.09 13.83
C SER A 194 -11.66 6.70 15.17
N LYS A 195 -10.83 5.96 15.92
CA LYS A 195 -10.19 6.44 17.16
C LYS A 195 -8.99 7.34 16.90
N THR A 196 -8.41 7.27 15.70
CA THR A 196 -7.12 7.91 15.39
C THR A 196 -7.30 9.21 14.63
N PHE A 197 -8.32 9.31 13.78
CA PHE A 197 -8.54 10.44 12.90
C PHE A 197 -9.90 11.06 13.14
N SER A 198 -9.95 12.39 13.12
CA SER A 198 -11.19 13.15 13.25
C SER A 198 -11.69 13.69 11.91
N SER A 199 -10.84 13.65 10.86
CA SER A 199 -11.18 14.11 9.51
C SER A 199 -10.55 13.24 8.41
N LYS A 200 -11.18 13.24 7.24
CA LYS A 200 -10.67 12.73 5.96
C LYS A 200 -9.31 13.33 5.65
N LYS A 201 -9.16 14.64 5.86
CA LYS A 201 -7.89 15.33 5.61
C LYS A 201 -6.75 14.74 6.44
N GLU A 202 -6.95 14.55 7.74
CA GLU A 202 -5.92 13.94 8.60
C GLU A 202 -5.55 12.53 8.13
N TYR A 203 -6.54 11.75 7.68
CA TYR A 203 -6.29 10.42 7.14
C TYR A 203 -5.52 10.46 5.81
N TYR A 204 -5.88 11.36 4.89
CA TYR A 204 -5.15 11.55 3.64
C TYR A 204 -3.73 12.05 3.87
N ASP A 205 -3.52 12.96 4.82
CA ASP A 205 -2.19 13.43 5.21
C ASP A 205 -1.34 12.26 5.74
N TYR A 206 -1.93 11.35 6.53
CA TYR A 206 -1.25 10.14 6.98
C TYR A 206 -0.84 9.21 5.82
N LEU A 207 -1.76 8.92 4.90
CA LEU A 207 -1.46 8.11 3.72
C LEU A 207 -0.43 8.79 2.81
N SER A 208 -0.43 10.12 2.78
CA SER A 208 0.51 10.92 1.98
C SER A 208 1.98 10.78 2.41
N THR A 209 2.26 10.07 3.52
CA THR A 209 3.61 9.68 3.92
C THR A 209 4.20 8.52 3.09
N PHE A 210 3.41 7.93 2.18
CA PHE A 210 3.88 6.84 1.30
C PHE A 210 3.14 6.74 -0.04
N MET A 211 2.07 7.50 -0.25
CA MET A 211 1.41 7.65 -1.54
C MET A 211 1.15 9.12 -1.86
N THR A 212 0.77 9.43 -3.10
CA THR A 212 0.31 10.78 -3.44
C THR A 212 -1.03 11.08 -2.78
N TYR A 213 -1.27 12.35 -2.45
CA TYR A 213 -2.52 12.78 -1.83
C TYR A 213 -3.74 12.45 -2.72
N ASP A 214 -3.61 12.66 -4.03
CA ASP A 214 -4.67 12.37 -4.99
C ASP A 214 -5.02 10.87 -5.00
N LEU A 215 -4.02 9.99 -5.01
CA LEU A 215 -4.26 8.54 -4.89
C LEU A 215 -4.91 8.17 -3.56
N ALA A 216 -4.48 8.77 -2.45
CA ALA A 216 -5.08 8.54 -1.13
C ALA A 216 -6.57 8.90 -1.13
N LYS A 217 -6.92 10.05 -1.71
CA LYS A 217 -8.29 10.49 -1.86
C LYS A 217 -9.09 9.56 -2.77
N ASP A 218 -8.57 9.20 -3.95
CA ASP A 218 -9.26 8.33 -4.91
C ASP A 218 -9.55 6.93 -4.33
N LEU A 219 -8.64 6.38 -3.53
CA LEU A 219 -8.81 5.06 -2.92
C LEU A 219 -9.79 5.03 -1.74
N TRP A 220 -9.92 6.13 -1.00
CA TRP A 220 -10.58 6.12 0.31
C TRP A 220 -11.77 7.05 0.47
N ASP A 221 -11.95 8.07 -0.39
CA ASP A 221 -13.02 9.06 -0.21
C ASP A 221 -14.42 8.45 -0.12
N TYR A 222 -14.69 7.41 -0.92
CA TYR A 222 -15.96 6.69 -0.92
C TYR A 222 -16.17 5.77 0.30
N ARG A 223 -15.11 5.49 1.08
CA ARG A 223 -15.16 4.65 2.30
C ARG A 223 -15.25 5.49 3.57
N LEU A 224 -15.12 6.80 3.47
CA LEU A 224 -15.01 7.69 4.61
C LEU A 224 -16.20 8.64 4.67
N VAL A 225 -16.73 8.83 5.87
CA VAL A 225 -17.81 9.78 6.16
C VAL A 225 -17.33 10.71 7.27
N GLU A 226 -17.57 12.01 7.12
CA GLU A 226 -17.31 12.96 8.20
C GLU A 226 -18.64 13.45 8.77
N TYR A 227 -18.77 13.42 10.09
CA TYR A 227 -19.95 13.94 10.77
C TYR A 227 -19.57 14.39 12.19
N ASN A 228 -20.04 15.58 12.61
CA ASN A 228 -19.77 16.12 13.95
C ASN A 228 -18.28 16.12 14.36
N ASN A 229 -17.38 16.47 13.44
CA ASN A 229 -15.92 16.43 13.63
C ASN A 229 -15.37 15.03 14.00
N LYS A 230 -16.07 13.97 13.58
CA LYS A 230 -15.63 12.58 13.68
C LYS A 230 -15.47 12.00 12.27
N LEU A 231 -14.50 11.11 12.11
CA LEU A 231 -14.34 10.31 10.90
C LEU A 231 -14.99 8.93 11.10
N GLY A 232 -15.99 8.62 10.28
CA GLY A 232 -16.56 7.29 10.14
C GLY A 232 -15.96 6.54 8.97
N VAL A 233 -15.82 5.23 9.11
CA VAL A 233 -15.37 4.31 8.05
C VAL A 233 -16.48 3.35 7.69
N ILE A 234 -16.84 3.31 6.42
CA ILE A 234 -17.85 2.40 5.87
C ILE A 234 -17.19 1.03 5.69
N PRO A 235 -17.69 -0.04 6.33
CA PRO A 235 -17.16 -1.38 6.13
C PRO A 235 -17.43 -1.82 4.69
N MET A 236 -16.38 -2.15 3.96
CA MET A 236 -16.42 -2.63 2.58
C MET A 236 -15.34 -3.69 2.39
N ASP A 237 -15.43 -4.45 1.30
CA ASP A 237 -14.40 -5.44 0.95
C ASP A 237 -13.01 -4.79 0.88
N GLY A 238 -11.99 -5.53 1.33
CA GLY A 238 -10.61 -5.06 1.38
C GLY A 238 -10.08 -4.70 -0.01
N HIS A 239 -9.07 -3.82 -0.07
CA HIS A 239 -8.39 -3.54 -1.34
C HIS A 239 -7.62 -4.77 -1.82
N ILE A 240 -7.30 -4.82 -3.12
CA ILE A 240 -6.44 -5.87 -3.68
C ILE A 240 -5.03 -5.67 -3.14
N SER A 241 -4.52 -6.65 -2.39
CA SER A 241 -3.19 -6.60 -1.81
C SER A 241 -2.13 -7.17 -2.75
N PHE A 242 -0.91 -6.67 -2.62
CA PHE A 242 0.27 -7.22 -3.29
C PHE A 242 0.82 -8.44 -2.51
N LEU A 243 1.15 -9.53 -3.18
CA LEU A 243 1.66 -10.74 -2.54
C LEU A 243 3.20 -10.72 -2.50
N LEU A 244 3.78 -10.30 -1.38
CA LEU A 244 5.23 -10.11 -1.23
C LEU A 244 6.07 -11.39 -1.42
N ASP A 245 5.47 -12.57 -1.21
CA ASP A 245 6.15 -13.87 -1.35
C ASP A 245 6.00 -14.47 -2.77
N GLN A 246 5.34 -13.76 -3.69
CA GLN A 246 5.15 -14.17 -5.08
C GLN A 246 6.09 -13.40 -6.01
N PRO A 247 6.44 -13.96 -7.18
CA PRO A 247 7.24 -13.26 -8.18
C PRO A 247 6.59 -11.95 -8.62
N TYR A 248 7.42 -10.96 -8.92
CA TYR A 248 7.03 -9.67 -9.49
C TYR A 248 8.14 -9.12 -10.38
N THR A 249 7.83 -8.13 -11.20
CA THR A 249 8.82 -7.37 -11.98
C THR A 249 8.84 -5.93 -11.51
N ILE A 250 10.03 -5.32 -11.53
CA ILE A 250 10.22 -3.88 -11.31
C ILE A 250 10.87 -3.31 -12.55
N GLU A 251 10.27 -2.25 -13.11
CA GLU A 251 10.77 -1.60 -14.31
C GLU A 251 10.87 -0.08 -14.10
N ARG A 252 11.94 0.49 -14.63
CA ARG A 252 12.20 1.93 -14.60
C ARG A 252 11.52 2.57 -15.81
N LEU A 253 10.69 3.57 -15.58
CA LEU A 253 10.07 4.38 -16.65
C LEU A 253 10.93 5.62 -16.96
N SER A 254 11.41 6.29 -15.92
CA SER A 254 12.27 7.48 -16.01
C SER A 254 13.22 7.56 -14.81
N GLU A 255 13.93 8.66 -14.60
CA GLU A 255 14.77 8.84 -13.40
C GLU A 255 13.94 8.98 -12.12
N THR A 256 12.72 9.45 -12.26
CA THR A 256 11.81 9.78 -11.17
C THR A 256 10.57 8.89 -11.15
N GLU A 257 10.51 7.85 -11.99
CA GLU A 257 9.34 7.00 -12.12
C GLU A 257 9.69 5.52 -12.34
N TYR A 258 9.00 4.67 -11.61
CA TYR A 258 9.12 3.21 -11.65
C TYR A 258 7.72 2.58 -11.59
N PHE A 259 7.60 1.32 -11.98
CA PHE A 259 6.44 0.51 -11.62
C PHE A 259 6.84 -0.89 -11.17
N ILE A 260 6.00 -1.48 -10.33
CA ILE A 260 6.05 -2.90 -9.99
C ILE A 260 4.80 -3.56 -10.57
N ASN A 261 4.99 -4.70 -11.23
CA ASN A 261 3.89 -5.50 -11.77
C ASN A 261 3.87 -6.90 -11.16
N GLN A 262 2.67 -7.38 -10.80
CA GLN A 262 2.46 -8.72 -10.29
C GLN A 262 1.16 -9.33 -10.82
N GLU A 263 1.27 -10.50 -11.42
CA GLU A 263 0.14 -11.35 -11.74
C GLU A 263 -0.11 -12.34 -10.60
N HIS A 264 -1.33 -12.41 -10.10
CA HIS A 264 -1.73 -13.43 -9.13
C HIS A 264 -3.22 -13.74 -9.24
N SER A 265 -3.67 -14.77 -8.54
CA SER A 265 -5.09 -15.11 -8.45
C SER A 265 -5.53 -15.10 -6.99
N SER A 266 -6.75 -14.64 -6.74
CA SER A 266 -7.42 -14.75 -5.43
C SER A 266 -8.83 -15.30 -5.59
N ASP A 267 -9.37 -15.88 -4.52
CA ASP A 267 -10.73 -16.42 -4.53
C ASP A 267 -11.79 -15.32 -4.73
N LEU A 268 -11.51 -14.10 -4.27
CA LEU A 268 -12.45 -12.98 -4.31
C LEU A 268 -12.45 -12.25 -5.66
N TYR A 269 -11.30 -12.15 -6.31
CA TYR A 269 -11.11 -11.32 -7.51
C TYR A 269 -10.72 -12.10 -8.77
N GLY A 270 -10.49 -13.42 -8.66
CA GLY A 270 -10.01 -14.23 -9.78
C GLY A 270 -8.56 -13.91 -10.13
N ALA A 271 -8.21 -14.05 -11.42
CA ALA A 271 -6.91 -13.65 -11.94
C ALA A 271 -6.83 -12.12 -12.02
N ILE A 272 -5.76 -11.56 -11.46
CA ILE A 272 -5.52 -10.13 -11.36
C ILE A 272 -4.12 -9.84 -11.88
N ASN A 273 -3.98 -8.77 -12.67
CA ASN A 273 -2.70 -8.12 -12.89
C ASN A 273 -2.65 -6.80 -12.11
N LEU A 274 -1.82 -6.72 -11.09
CA LEU A 274 -1.67 -5.54 -10.23
C LEU A 274 -0.41 -4.77 -10.61
N THR A 275 -0.58 -3.52 -11.05
CA THR A 275 0.53 -2.61 -11.36
C THR A 275 0.53 -1.43 -10.41
N ILE A 276 1.64 -1.19 -9.72
CA ILE A 276 1.82 -0.09 -8.77
C ILE A 276 2.90 0.85 -9.31
N TYR A 277 2.57 2.12 -9.49
CA TYR A 277 3.47 3.14 -9.99
C TYR A 277 4.06 3.96 -8.85
N PHE A 278 5.33 4.30 -8.96
CA PHE A 278 6.09 5.08 -8.00
C PHE A 278 6.60 6.36 -8.67
N THR A 279 6.55 7.47 -7.95
CA THR A 279 7.12 8.75 -8.38
C THR A 279 8.02 9.33 -7.28
N PHE A 280 9.11 9.99 -7.69
CA PHE A 280 9.97 10.72 -6.78
C PHE A 280 9.57 12.21 -6.78
N GLN A 281 9.02 12.69 -5.68
CA GLN A 281 8.62 14.08 -5.49
C GLN A 281 8.94 14.53 -4.06
N GLU A 282 9.32 15.79 -3.88
CA GLU A 282 9.64 16.36 -2.56
C GLU A 282 10.67 15.53 -1.78
N ASP A 283 11.72 15.08 -2.48
CA ASP A 283 12.82 14.26 -1.94
C ASP A 283 12.40 12.89 -1.37
N GLN A 284 11.24 12.35 -1.79
CA GLN A 284 10.75 11.03 -1.37
C GLN A 284 10.08 10.25 -2.50
N TRP A 285 10.18 8.92 -2.44
CA TRP A 285 9.43 8.00 -3.30
C TRP A 285 8.03 7.79 -2.73
N LEU A 286 7.01 7.92 -3.59
CA LEU A 286 5.61 7.77 -3.24
C LEU A 286 4.89 6.91 -4.29
N ILE A 287 3.86 6.19 -3.85
CA ILE A 287 2.93 5.51 -4.78
C ILE A 287 2.04 6.55 -5.46
N SER A 288 2.11 6.64 -6.78
CA SER A 288 1.35 7.63 -7.56
C SER A 288 0.09 7.06 -8.20
N LYS A 289 0.07 5.77 -8.54
CA LYS A 289 -1.05 5.14 -9.24
C LYS A 289 -1.10 3.65 -8.97
N ILE A 290 -2.31 3.08 -9.00
CA ILE A 290 -2.54 1.65 -8.93
C ILE A 290 -3.49 1.25 -10.05
N GLU A 291 -3.09 0.27 -10.86
CA GLU A 291 -3.91 -0.29 -11.93
C GLU A 291 -4.20 -1.77 -11.65
N LYS A 292 -5.41 -2.19 -12.04
CA LYS A 292 -5.86 -3.58 -11.97
C LYS A 292 -6.35 -4.02 -13.35
N GLY A 293 -5.74 -5.07 -13.89
CA GLY A 293 -6.09 -5.72 -15.14
C GLY A 293 -6.72 -7.09 -14.95
#